data_AF-A0A923YRV0-F1
#
_entry.id   AF-A0A923YRV0-F1
#
_cell.length_a   1.000
_cell.length_b   1.000
_cell.length_c   1.000
_cell.angle_alpha   90.00
_cell.angle_beta   90.00
_cell.angle_gamma   90.00
#
_symmetry.space_group_name_H-M   'P 1'
#
loop_
_entity.id
_entity.type
_entity.pdbx_description
1 polymer ?
#
loop_
_entity_poly.entity_id
_entity_poly.type
_entity_poly.pdbx_seq_one_letter_code
_entity_poly.pdbx_strand_id
1 'polypeptide(L)'
;MTKLFSRFAAATAFAVGTLALTAPAFADDAPTAPPPDVTITGAASVVSQYRFRGLAQSDNKPVVQATATLTHKSGFYVAFWGS
;
A
#
# COMPACT_ATOMS: atom_id res chain seq x y z
N MET A 1 19.50 3.09 38.71
CA MET A 1 18.64 1.95 38.29
C MET A 1 17.34 2.38 37.60
N THR A 2 16.79 3.57 37.87
CA THR A 2 15.54 4.07 37.27
C THR A 2 15.55 4.23 35.74
N LYS A 3 16.69 4.59 35.14
CA LYS A 3 16.81 4.78 33.68
C LYS A 3 16.75 3.48 32.87
N LEU A 4 17.09 2.33 33.46
CA LEU A 4 17.04 1.04 32.80
C LEU A 4 15.60 0.52 32.72
N PHE A 5 14.83 0.62 33.81
CA PHE A 5 13.40 0.31 33.83
C PHE A 5 12.57 1.18 32.88
N SER A 6 12.90 2.48 32.77
CA SER A 6 12.23 3.39 31.84
C SER A 6 12.49 3.03 30.37
N ARG A 7 13.69 2.51 30.04
CA ARG A 7 14.01 2.02 28.68
C ARG A 7 13.26 0.74 28.32
N PHE A 8 13.09 -0.18 29.27
CA PHE A 8 12.25 -1.36 29.07
C PHE A 8 10.78 -0.99 28.93
N ALA A 9 10.26 -0.07 29.74
CA ALA A 9 8.89 0.42 29.63
C ALA A 9 8.61 1.09 28.27
N ALA A 10 9.56 1.89 27.76
CA ALA A 10 9.46 2.52 26.44
C ALA A 10 9.49 1.50 25.29
N ALA A 11 10.33 0.47 25.39
CA ALA A 11 10.40 -0.61 24.40
C ALA A 11 9.11 -1.44 24.36
N THR A 12 8.52 -1.75 25.52
CA THR A 12 7.24 -2.46 25.63
C THR A 12 6.08 -1.61 25.11
N ALA A 13 6.06 -0.31 25.41
CA ALA A 13 5.04 0.61 24.89
C ALA A 13 5.10 0.75 23.36
N PHE A 14 6.31 0.80 22.79
CA PHE A 14 6.51 0.81 21.34
C PHE A 14 6.06 -0.51 20.69
N ALA A 15 6.42 -1.65 21.26
CA ALA A 15 6.00 -2.97 20.78
C ALA A 15 4.47 -3.12 20.78
N VAL A 16 3.79 -2.74 21.88
CA VAL A 16 2.32 -2.76 21.98
C VAL A 16 1.68 -1.75 21.01
N GLY A 17 2.30 -0.59 20.80
CA GLY A 17 1.84 0.40 19.82
C GLY A 17 1.84 -0.12 18.37
N THR A 18 2.83 -0.93 17.99
CA THR A 18 2.89 -1.49 16.62
C THR A 18 1.81 -2.55 16.34
N LEU A 19 1.36 -3.29 17.36
CA LEU A 19 0.25 -4.24 17.25
C LEU A 19 -1.09 -3.54 16.98
N ALA A 20 -1.25 -2.28 17.40
CA ALA A 20 -2.49 -1.51 17.17
C ALA A 20 -2.59 -0.95 15.74
N LEU A 21 -1.52 -1.02 14.93
CA LEU A 21 -1.47 -0.50 13.56
C LEU A 21 -1.73 -1.57 12.49
N THR A 22 -2.00 -2.81 12.87
CA THR A 22 -2.35 -3.86 11.91
C THR A 22 -3.81 -3.68 11.49
N ALA A 23 -4.04 -2.79 10.53
CA ALA A 23 -5.34 -2.73 9.86
C ALA A 23 -5.59 -4.04 9.10
N PRO A 24 -6.76 -4.68 9.25
CA PRO A 24 -7.10 -5.85 8.44
C PRO A 24 -7.14 -5.45 6.97
N ALA A 25 -6.60 -6.31 6.09
CA ALA A 25 -6.80 -6.15 4.66
C ALA A 25 -8.29 -6.42 4.36
N PHE A 26 -9.01 -5.41 3.88
CA PHE A 26 -10.34 -5.60 3.33
C PHE A 26 -10.21 -6.35 2.00
N ALA A 27 -10.74 -7.57 1.95
CA ALA A 27 -10.89 -8.27 0.68
C ALA A 27 -12.05 -7.66 -0.10
N ASP A 28 -11.90 -7.51 -1.41
CA ASP A 28 -13.00 -7.11 -2.28
C ASP A 28 -14.09 -8.19 -2.28
N ASP A 29 -15.34 -7.80 -2.05
CA ASP A 29 -16.49 -8.69 -2.17
C ASP A 29 -16.63 -9.14 -3.63
N ALA A 30 -16.50 -10.44 -3.88
CA ALA A 30 -16.68 -11.00 -5.21
C ALA A 30 -18.15 -10.88 -5.63
N PRO A 31 -18.44 -10.39 -6.86
CA PRO A 31 -19.82 -10.33 -7.35
C PRO A 31 -20.48 -11.72 -7.38
N THR A 32 -21.74 -11.82 -6.95
CA THR A 32 -22.57 -13.05 -7.05
C THR A 32 -22.87 -13.44 -8.51
N ALA A 33 -22.65 -12.54 -9.47
CA ALA A 33 -22.82 -12.76 -10.90
C ALA A 33 -21.58 -13.42 -11.53
N PRO A 34 -21.72 -14.08 -12.70
CA PRO A 34 -20.58 -14.61 -13.45
C PRO A 34 -19.50 -13.54 -13.67
N PRO A 35 -18.20 -13.88 -13.56
CA PRO A 35 -17.12 -12.93 -13.76
C PRO A 35 -17.23 -12.26 -15.13
N PRO A 36 -17.04 -10.92 -15.22
CA PRO A 36 -17.01 -10.24 -16.50
C PRO A 36 -15.82 -10.76 -17.34
N ASP A 37 -15.97 -10.73 -18.67
CA ASP A 37 -14.89 -11.16 -19.56
C ASP A 37 -13.67 -10.23 -19.45
N VAL A 38 -13.89 -8.93 -19.19
CA VAL A 38 -12.86 -7.92 -18.90
C VAL A 38 -13.03 -7.40 -17.47
N THR A 39 -11.96 -7.44 -16.69
CA THR A 39 -11.86 -6.87 -15.35
C THR A 39 -10.84 -5.75 -15.35
N ILE A 40 -11.21 -4.59 -14.81
CA ILE A 40 -10.29 -3.47 -14.59
C ILE A 40 -10.14 -3.28 -13.08
N THR A 41 -8.91 -3.33 -12.58
CA THR A 41 -8.57 -3.05 -11.18
C THR A 41 -7.58 -1.91 -11.11
N GLY A 42 -7.50 -1.23 -9.97
CA GLY A 42 -6.54 -0.15 -9.79
C GLY A 42 -6.45 0.30 -8.35
N ALA A 43 -5.37 1.04 -8.05
CA ALA A 43 -5.13 1.61 -6.75
C ALA A 43 -4.51 3.01 -6.91
N ALA A 44 -4.78 3.88 -5.95
CA ALA A 44 -4.18 5.21 -5.87
C ALA A 44 -3.67 5.47 -4.45
N SER A 45 -2.54 6.17 -4.35
CA SER A 45 -1.89 6.50 -3.08
C SER A 45 -1.30 7.91 -3.12
N VAL A 46 -1.24 8.57 -1.97
CA VAL A 46 -0.49 9.82 -1.81
C VAL A 46 0.77 9.53 -1.03
N VAL A 47 1.93 9.85 -1.60
CA VAL A 47 3.23 9.62 -0.97
C VAL A 47 3.99 10.94 -0.82
N SER A 48 4.86 11.02 0.18
CA SER A 48 5.66 12.23 0.43
C SER A 48 6.70 12.50 -0.66
N GLN A 49 7.19 11.45 -1.35
CA GLN A 49 8.18 11.56 -2.41
C GLN A 49 8.21 10.28 -3.25
N TYR A 50 8.32 10.41 -4.58
CA TYR A 50 8.58 9.28 -5.47
C TYR A 50 10.08 9.20 -5.83
N ARG A 51 10.70 8.03 -5.62
CA ARG A 51 12.09 7.75 -6.05
C ARG A 51 12.14 6.58 -7.02
N PHE A 52 12.83 6.78 -8.12
CA PHE A 52 13.13 5.73 -9.08
C PHE A 52 14.64 5.55 -9.15
N ARG A 53 15.12 4.33 -8.84
CA ARG A 53 16.56 3.99 -8.86
C ARG A 53 17.44 4.96 -8.06
N GLY A 54 16.91 5.49 -6.95
CA GLY A 54 17.62 6.44 -6.07
C GLY A 54 17.46 7.92 -6.45
N LEU A 55 16.90 8.25 -7.61
CA LEU A 55 16.64 9.62 -8.05
C LEU A 55 15.23 10.05 -7.64
N ALA A 56 15.10 11.26 -7.09
CA ALA A 56 13.79 11.87 -6.86
C ALA A 56 13.11 12.16 -8.21
N GLN A 57 11.87 11.74 -8.36
CA GLN A 57 11.04 11.98 -9.55
C GLN A 57 9.96 13.04 -9.30
N SER A 58 9.75 13.43 -8.04
CA SER A 58 8.75 14.42 -7.64
C SER A 58 9.35 15.71 -7.07
N ASP A 59 10.60 16.06 -7.38
CA ASP A 59 11.30 17.25 -6.86
C ASP A 59 11.21 17.41 -5.33
N ASN A 60 11.27 16.29 -4.61
CA ASN A 60 11.10 16.21 -3.16
C ASN A 60 9.74 16.73 -2.64
N LYS A 61 8.72 16.78 -3.49
CA LYS A 61 7.34 17.15 -3.14
C LYS A 61 6.45 15.91 -3.02
N PRO A 62 5.36 16.00 -2.23
CA PRO A 62 4.31 14.99 -2.24
C PRO A 62 3.76 14.77 -3.64
N VAL A 63 3.44 13.51 -3.96
CA VAL A 63 2.93 13.12 -5.27
C VAL A 63 1.87 12.03 -5.12
N VAL A 64 0.91 12.04 -6.04
CA VAL A 64 -0.10 10.98 -6.16
C VAL A 64 0.48 9.89 -7.04
N GLN A 65 0.29 8.63 -6.68
CA GLN A 65 0.66 7.50 -7.52
C GLN A 65 -0.59 6.69 -7.83
N ALA A 66 -0.67 6.20 -9.05
CA ALA A 66 -1.79 5.39 -9.51
C ALA A 66 -1.31 4.17 -10.29
N THR A 67 -2.08 3.11 -10.18
CA THR A 67 -1.94 1.89 -10.97
C THR A 67 -3.30 1.52 -11.53
N ALA A 68 -3.32 0.98 -12.75
CA ALA A 68 -4.47 0.18 -13.14
C ALA A 68 -4.05 -0.99 -14.03
N THR A 69 -4.88 -2.01 -13.97
CA THR A 69 -4.65 -3.32 -14.57
C THR A 69 -5.92 -3.72 -15.29
N LEU A 70 -5.77 -4.15 -16.54
CA LEU A 70 -6.83 -4.76 -17.32
C LEU A 70 -6.51 -6.24 -17.49
N THR A 71 -7.45 -7.08 -17.08
CA THR A 71 -7.37 -8.54 -17.21
C THR A 71 -8.55 -9.01 -18.04
N HIS A 72 -8.30 -9.93 -18.97
CA HIS A 72 -9.34 -10.57 -19.76
C HIS A 72 -9.34 -12.09 -19.51
N LYS A 73 -10.52 -12.72 -19.56
CA LYS A 73 -10.70 -14.17 -19.35
C LYS A 73 -9.84 -15.06 -20.26
N SER A 74 -9.43 -14.55 -21.43
CA SER A 74 -8.49 -15.25 -22.32
C SER A 74 -7.05 -15.35 -21.80
N GLY A 75 -6.74 -14.72 -20.66
CA GLY A 75 -5.39 -14.57 -20.13
C GLY A 75 -4.65 -13.35 -20.65
N PHE A 76 -5.29 -12.49 -21.46
CA PHE A 76 -4.70 -11.20 -21.83
C PHE A 76 -4.63 -10.30 -20.58
N TYR A 77 -3.46 -9.70 -20.35
CA TYR A 77 -3.17 -8.92 -19.16
C TYR A 77 -2.28 -7.73 -19.54
N VAL A 78 -2.68 -6.54 -19.11
CA VAL A 78 -1.87 -5.32 -19.25
C VAL A 78 -2.01 -4.49 -17.99
N ALA A 79 -0.90 -3.94 -17.50
CA ALA A 79 -0.87 -3.06 -16.34
C ALA A 79 -0.08 -1.79 -16.65
N PHE A 80 -0.52 -0.68 -16.07
CA PHE A 80 0.16 0.59 -16.10
C PHE A 80 0.37 1.13 -14.68
N TRP A 81 1.47 1.86 -14.49
CA TRP A 81 1.75 2.58 -13.25
C TRP A 81 2.32 3.97 -13.55
N GLY A 82 2.12 4.91 -12.63
CA GLY A 82 2.68 6.25 -12.75
C GLY A 82 2.49 7.10 -11.49
N SER A 83 3.11 8.28 -11.51
CA SER A 83 3.00 9.32 -10.48
C SER A 83 2.98 10.71 -11.09
#